data_AF-A0A1W9VP88-F1
#
_entry.id   AF-A0A1W9VP88-F1
#
_cell.length_a   1.000
_cell.length_b   1.000
_cell.length_c   1.000
_cell.angle_alpha   90.00
_cell.angle_beta   90.00
_cell.angle_gamma   90.00
#
_symmetry.space_group_name_H-M   'P 1'
#
loop_
_entity.id
_entity.type
_entity.pdbx_description
1 polymer ?
#
loop_
_entity_poly.entity_id
_entity_poly.type
_entity_poly.pdbx_seq_one_letter_code
_entity_poly.pdbx_strand_id
1 'polypeptide(L)'
;MTIIQSQKPIEEIKEDLIRFLNEASDKVIAMGAKKDERSNQVFIISQEEFEDIAQKIYDSDKEMIVRLLSSINVVKGEPIVAHFDVLENKLIFKIDEEIISAEIKSSEVPGEVEKELLTLLRKVNILAVEKGIIPDPKSSFVGSISAVNLYDTVKTVVESGTTMKVSIISVYDTWSTGPLIIKRQ
;
A
#
# COMPACT_ATOMS: atom_id res chain seq x y z
N MET A 1 -0.14 -1.11 9.93
CA MET A 1 0.32 0.27 9.67
C MET A 1 -0.71 1.25 10.22
N THR A 2 -0.30 2.48 10.48
CA THR A 2 -1.14 3.62 10.86
C THR A 2 -0.57 4.91 10.25
N ILE A 3 -1.34 6.00 10.27
CA ILE A 3 -0.87 7.34 9.93
C ILE A 3 -0.80 8.15 11.23
N ILE A 4 0.33 8.79 11.48
CA ILE A 4 0.54 9.69 12.61
C ILE A 4 0.79 11.10 12.07
N GLN A 5 0.05 12.07 12.62
CA GLN A 5 0.25 13.48 12.33
C GLN A 5 1.50 13.97 13.03
N SER A 6 2.37 14.63 12.27
CA SER A 6 3.51 15.36 12.84
C SER A 6 3.06 16.72 13.41
N GLN A 7 3.99 17.51 13.93
CA GLN A 7 3.71 18.84 14.51
C GLN A 7 2.80 18.85 15.75
N LYS A 8 2.66 17.71 16.41
CA LYS A 8 2.06 17.58 17.75
C LYS A 8 3.16 17.52 18.82
N PRO A 9 2.83 17.77 20.10
CA PRO A 9 3.74 17.48 21.21
C PRO A 9 4.29 16.05 21.12
N ILE A 10 5.56 15.86 21.45
CA ILE A 10 6.23 14.56 21.36
C ILE A 10 5.50 13.50 22.20
N GLU A 11 4.91 13.90 23.33
CA GLU A 11 4.11 13.03 24.20
C GLU A 11 2.87 12.48 23.48
N GLU A 12 2.16 13.30 22.69
CA GLU A 12 1.00 12.85 21.90
C GLU A 12 1.42 11.86 20.80
N ILE A 13 2.58 12.08 20.17
CA ILE A 13 3.14 11.16 19.16
C ILE A 13 3.47 9.80 19.81
N LYS A 14 4.07 9.81 21.01
CA LYS A 14 4.34 8.58 21.77
C LYS A 14 3.06 7.85 22.15
N GLU A 15 2.02 8.57 22.57
CA GLU A 15 0.70 7.98 22.84
C GLU A 15 0.09 7.33 21.58
N ASP A 16 0.20 7.97 20.41
CA ASP A 16 -0.26 7.43 19.14
C ASP A 16 0.53 6.16 18.74
N LEU A 17 1.85 6.13 18.95
CA LEU A 17 2.67 4.92 18.74
C LEU A 17 2.28 3.79 19.69
N ILE A 18 2.05 4.07 20.98
CA ILE A 18 1.62 3.07 21.97
C ILE A 18 0.25 2.51 21.59
N ARG A 19 -0.69 3.37 21.20
CA ARG A 19 -2.02 2.96 20.73
C ARG A 19 -1.91 2.02 19.54
N PHE A 20 -1.07 2.37 18.56
CA PHE A 20 -0.82 1.53 17.40
C PHE A 20 -0.23 0.15 17.78
N LEU A 21 0.74 0.11 18.71
CA LEU A 21 1.30 -1.15 19.20
C LEU A 21 0.26 -2.02 19.93
N ASN A 22 -0.64 -1.42 20.69
CA ASN A 22 -1.72 -2.13 21.39
C ASN A 22 -2.72 -2.73 20.40
N GLU A 23 -3.18 -1.95 19.42
CA GLU A 23 -4.07 -2.44 18.37
C GLU A 23 -3.44 -3.56 17.52
N ALA A 24 -2.14 -3.43 17.23
CA ALA A 24 -1.39 -4.48 16.55
C ALA A 24 -1.28 -5.74 17.41
N SER A 25 -1.07 -5.57 18.73
CA SER A 25 -0.92 -6.67 19.69
C SER A 25 -2.19 -7.51 19.76
N ASP A 26 -3.36 -6.88 19.85
CA ASP A 26 -4.64 -7.58 19.89
C ASP A 26 -4.87 -8.45 18.65
N LYS A 27 -4.50 -7.93 17.47
CA LYS A 27 -4.61 -8.66 16.19
C LYS A 27 -3.71 -9.89 16.15
N VAL A 28 -2.45 -9.77 16.55
CA VAL A 28 -1.50 -10.90 16.48
C VAL A 28 -1.72 -11.92 17.60
N ILE A 29 -2.24 -11.52 18.77
CA ILE A 29 -2.68 -12.45 19.82
C ILE A 29 -3.81 -13.33 19.28
N ALA A 30 -4.79 -12.75 18.59
CA ALA A 30 -5.87 -13.52 17.95
C ALA A 30 -5.33 -14.51 16.89
N MET A 31 -4.14 -14.25 16.33
CA MET A 31 -3.44 -15.12 15.39
C MET A 31 -2.51 -16.14 16.09
N GLY A 32 -2.33 -16.05 17.41
CA GLY A 32 -1.58 -17.01 18.22
C GLY A 32 -0.22 -16.54 18.73
N ALA A 33 0.12 -15.25 18.63
CA ALA A 33 1.27 -14.68 19.33
C ALA A 33 1.02 -14.68 20.86
N LYS A 34 2.10 -14.71 21.65
CA LYS A 34 2.03 -14.66 23.13
C LYS A 34 2.80 -13.45 23.64
N LYS A 35 2.41 -12.96 24.81
CA LYS A 35 3.19 -11.95 25.53
C LYS A 35 4.48 -12.56 26.06
N ASP A 36 5.55 -11.79 25.99
CA ASP A 36 6.80 -12.07 26.69
C ASP A 36 6.56 -12.06 28.21
N GLU A 37 7.16 -13.02 28.91
CA GLU A 37 6.88 -13.26 30.33
C GLU A 37 7.46 -12.18 31.25
N ARG A 38 8.48 -11.45 30.79
CA ARG A 38 9.14 -10.41 31.59
C ARG A 38 8.52 -9.04 31.38
N SER A 39 8.33 -8.65 30.13
CA SER A 39 7.80 -7.34 29.74
C SER A 39 6.27 -7.29 29.70
N ASN A 40 5.59 -8.45 29.64
CA ASN A 40 4.15 -8.55 29.40
C ASN A 40 3.71 -7.85 28.10
N GLN A 41 4.62 -7.74 27.13
CA GLN A 41 4.39 -7.15 25.81
C GLN A 41 4.41 -8.24 24.73
N VAL A 42 3.67 -8.03 23.65
CA VAL A 42 3.66 -8.96 22.50
C VAL A 42 4.81 -8.66 21.54
N PHE A 43 5.09 -7.38 21.32
CA PHE A 43 6.21 -6.94 20.50
C PHE A 43 7.42 -6.63 21.36
N ILE A 44 8.59 -7.10 20.93
CA ILE A 44 9.88 -6.74 21.49
C ILE A 44 10.49 -5.71 20.56
N ILE A 45 10.52 -4.46 21.01
CA ILE A 45 11.07 -3.28 20.32
C ILE A 45 11.98 -2.58 21.31
N SER A 46 13.14 -2.09 20.86
CA SER A 46 14.05 -1.37 21.75
C SER A 46 13.46 -0.01 22.16
N GLN A 47 13.77 0.43 23.38
CA GLN A 47 13.34 1.76 23.83
C GLN A 47 13.99 2.87 22.99
N GLU A 48 15.26 2.69 22.61
CA GLU A 48 15.99 3.61 21.72
C GLU A 48 15.25 3.79 20.39
N GLU A 49 14.88 2.70 19.73
CA GLU A 49 14.12 2.76 18.48
C GLU A 49 12.76 3.44 18.65
N PHE A 50 12.04 3.16 19.74
CA PHE A 50 10.76 3.82 20.01
C PHE A 50 10.92 5.34 20.13
N GLU A 51 11.95 5.79 20.86
CA GLU A 51 12.26 7.21 21.05
C GLU A 51 12.72 7.86 19.74
N ASP A 52 13.58 7.19 18.97
CA ASP A 52 14.06 7.67 17.68
C ASP A 52 12.93 7.86 16.68
N ILE A 53 11.96 6.94 16.65
CA ILE A 53 10.81 7.02 15.76
C ILE A 53 9.87 8.13 16.19
N ALA A 54 9.63 8.30 17.50
CA ALA A 54 8.85 9.43 18.00
C ALA A 54 9.50 10.76 17.60
N GLN A 55 10.82 10.89 17.77
CA GLN A 55 11.58 12.07 17.39
C GLN A 55 11.55 12.33 15.88
N LYS A 56 11.73 11.27 15.06
CA LYS A 56 11.64 11.35 13.60
C LYS A 56 10.28 11.86 13.12
N ILE A 57 9.20 11.44 13.77
CA ILE A 57 7.84 11.94 13.45
C ILE A 57 7.69 13.38 13.92
N TYR A 58 8.18 13.73 15.11
CA TYR A 58 8.11 15.08 15.66
C TYR A 58 8.83 16.11 14.78
N ASP A 59 10.03 15.78 14.28
CA ASP A 59 10.85 16.65 13.44
C ASP A 59 10.30 16.79 12.01
N SER A 60 9.33 15.98 11.61
CA SER A 60 8.70 16.03 10.29
C SER A 60 7.64 17.15 10.21
N ASP A 61 7.48 17.71 9.02
CA ASP A 61 6.38 18.63 8.69
C ASP A 61 5.25 17.94 7.89
N LYS A 62 5.36 16.62 7.66
CA LYS A 62 4.41 15.81 6.90
C LYS A 62 3.74 14.77 7.77
N GLU A 63 2.55 14.32 7.35
CA GLU A 63 1.96 13.09 7.86
C GLU A 63 2.90 11.90 7.64
N MET A 64 3.06 11.04 8.65
CA MET A 64 3.95 9.90 8.60
C MET A 64 3.16 8.59 8.64
N ILE A 65 3.47 7.68 7.73
CA ILE A 65 3.01 6.29 7.77
C ILE A 65 3.94 5.51 8.67
N VAL A 66 3.38 4.91 9.72
CA VAL A 66 4.12 4.05 10.65
C VAL A 66 3.71 2.61 10.42
N ARG A 67 4.69 1.77 10.13
CA ARG A 67 4.55 0.33 9.92
C ARG A 67 5.28 -0.40 11.04
N LEU A 68 4.79 -1.60 11.34
CA LEU A 68 5.42 -2.52 12.25
C LEU A 68 5.78 -3.77 11.45
N LEU A 69 7.06 -4.10 11.38
CA LEU A 69 7.59 -5.19 10.60
C LEU A 69 8.26 -6.20 11.53
N SER A 70 7.98 -7.47 11.32
CA SER A 70 8.67 -8.54 12.06
C SER A 70 10.11 -8.63 11.56
N SER A 71 11.06 -8.67 12.49
CA SER A 71 12.49 -8.80 12.18
C SER A 71 12.85 -10.23 11.79
N ILE A 72 12.04 -11.21 12.22
CA ILE A 72 12.18 -12.63 11.92
C ILE A 72 10.80 -13.25 11.62
N ASN A 73 10.76 -14.53 11.25
CA ASN A 73 9.50 -15.25 11.11
C ASN A 73 8.74 -15.31 12.45
N VAL A 74 7.44 -15.03 12.41
CA VAL A 74 6.58 -15.08 13.60
C VAL A 74 6.32 -16.54 13.97
N VAL A 75 6.69 -16.92 15.19
CA VAL A 75 6.44 -18.25 15.75
C VAL A 75 5.20 -18.21 16.64
N LYS A 76 4.29 -19.16 16.44
CA LYS A 76 3.08 -19.28 17.27
C LYS A 76 3.46 -19.59 18.72
N GLY A 77 2.89 -18.85 19.66
CA GLY A 77 3.14 -19.00 21.09
C GLY A 77 4.33 -18.21 21.62
N GLU A 78 5.02 -17.45 20.75
CA GLU A 78 6.15 -16.60 21.11
C GLU A 78 5.82 -15.11 20.95
N PRO A 79 6.55 -14.21 21.65
CA PRO A 79 6.55 -12.79 21.34
C PRO A 79 7.20 -12.50 19.99
N ILE A 80 6.89 -11.35 19.41
CA ILE A 80 7.35 -10.95 18.08
C ILE A 80 8.46 -9.91 18.22
N VAL A 81 9.66 -10.23 17.74
CA VAL A 81 10.72 -9.23 17.57
C VAL A 81 10.38 -8.40 16.34
N ALA A 82 10.14 -7.11 16.54
CA ALA A 82 9.69 -6.21 15.48
C ALA A 82 10.48 -4.90 15.49
N HIS A 83 10.40 -4.18 14.38
CA HIS A 83 10.92 -2.83 14.23
C HIS A 83 9.88 -1.95 13.52
N PHE A 84 10.00 -0.66 13.70
CA PHE A 84 9.21 0.33 12.99
C PHE A 84 9.82 0.60 11.61
N ASP A 85 8.95 0.79 10.64
CA ASP A 85 9.29 1.37 9.35
C ASP A 85 8.43 2.61 9.13
N VAL A 86 9.07 3.74 8.86
CA VAL A 86 8.43 5.05 8.85
C VAL A 86 8.72 5.78 7.54
N LEU A 87 7.63 6.12 6.85
CA LEU A 87 7.62 6.72 5.52
C LEU A 87 6.75 7.98 5.55
N GLU A 88 7.07 8.97 4.73
CA GLU A 88 6.17 10.11 4.53
C GLU A 88 4.91 9.67 3.78
N ASN A 89 3.74 10.15 4.21
CA ASN A 89 2.49 9.99 3.47
C ASN A 89 2.44 10.98 2.31
N LYS A 90 2.61 10.50 1.07
CA LYS A 90 2.66 11.37 -0.13
C LYS A 90 1.47 11.15 -1.03
N LEU A 91 0.99 12.23 -1.64
CA LEU A 91 0.08 12.14 -2.78
C LEU A 91 0.87 11.65 -3.99
N ILE A 92 0.55 10.46 -4.50
CA ILE A 92 1.29 9.79 -5.57
C ILE A 92 0.68 10.06 -6.95
N PHE A 93 -0.65 10.01 -7.05
CA PHE A 93 -1.39 10.33 -8.27
C PHE A 93 -2.55 11.27 -7.93
N LYS A 94 -2.79 12.24 -8.80
CA LYS A 94 -3.99 13.09 -8.72
C LYS A 94 -5.18 12.42 -9.41
N ILE A 95 -6.38 12.83 -9.04
CA ILE A 95 -7.59 12.52 -9.79
C ILE A 95 -7.42 12.85 -11.29
N ASP A 96 -7.85 11.92 -12.14
CA ASP A 96 -7.76 11.96 -13.60
C ASP A 96 -6.33 12.10 -14.17
N GLU A 97 -5.29 11.87 -13.36
CA GLU A 97 -3.90 11.78 -13.84
C GLU A 97 -3.70 10.53 -14.72
N GLU A 98 -3.15 10.70 -15.93
CA GLU A 98 -2.70 9.57 -16.75
C GLU A 98 -1.46 8.92 -16.12
N ILE A 99 -1.61 7.66 -15.73
CA ILE A 99 -0.54 6.87 -15.10
C ILE A 99 0.39 6.30 -16.17
N ILE A 100 -0.20 5.69 -17.19
CA ILE A 100 0.50 5.11 -18.34
C ILE A 100 -0.47 4.95 -19.51
N SER A 101 0.06 4.92 -20.72
CA SER A 101 -0.69 4.55 -21.91
C SER A 101 0.11 3.59 -22.80
N ALA A 102 -0.61 2.78 -23.59
CA ALA A 102 -0.02 1.90 -24.59
C ALA A 102 -0.92 1.80 -25.82
N GLU A 103 -0.30 1.58 -26.97
CA GLU A 103 -1.01 1.14 -28.17
C GLU A 103 -1.29 -0.35 -28.08
N ILE A 104 -2.57 -0.73 -28.17
CA ILE A 104 -3.03 -2.11 -28.14
C ILE A 104 -3.62 -2.44 -29.49
N LYS A 105 -3.08 -3.47 -30.15
CA LYS A 105 -3.56 -3.89 -31.46
C LYS A 105 -4.84 -4.69 -31.30
N SER A 106 -5.87 -4.35 -32.08
CA SER A 106 -7.06 -5.20 -32.18
C SER A 106 -6.73 -6.60 -32.72
N SER A 107 -7.45 -7.61 -32.22
CA SER A 107 -7.37 -9.00 -32.63
C SER A 107 -8.78 -9.61 -32.66
N GLU A 108 -9.01 -10.52 -33.60
CA GLU A 108 -10.23 -11.33 -33.64
C GLU A 108 -10.30 -12.32 -32.47
N VAL A 109 -9.19 -12.53 -31.75
CA VAL A 109 -9.11 -13.34 -30.54
C VAL A 109 -9.09 -12.41 -29.32
N PRO A 110 -10.20 -12.23 -28.58
CA PRO A 110 -10.28 -11.27 -27.47
C PRO A 110 -9.24 -11.49 -26.37
N GLY A 111 -8.82 -12.74 -26.16
CA GLY A 111 -7.79 -13.08 -25.17
C GLY A 111 -6.41 -12.49 -25.49
N GLU A 112 -6.10 -12.16 -26.74
CA GLU A 112 -4.84 -11.49 -27.09
C GLU A 112 -4.85 -10.03 -26.63
N VAL A 113 -5.96 -9.32 -26.86
CA VAL A 113 -6.19 -7.95 -26.37
C VAL A 113 -6.19 -7.92 -24.84
N GLU A 114 -6.86 -8.89 -24.21
CA GLU A 114 -6.88 -9.02 -22.74
C GLU A 114 -5.46 -9.20 -22.18
N LYS A 115 -4.63 -10.03 -22.82
CA LYS A 115 -3.23 -10.26 -22.40
C LYS A 115 -2.39 -8.98 -22.48
N GLU A 116 -2.54 -8.17 -23.54
CA GLU A 116 -1.87 -6.88 -23.65
C GLU A 116 -2.34 -5.90 -22.56
N LEU A 117 -3.65 -5.86 -22.30
CA LEU A 117 -4.22 -5.02 -21.25
C LEU A 117 -3.74 -5.44 -19.85
N LEU A 118 -3.70 -6.74 -19.54
CA LEU A 118 -3.15 -7.25 -18.28
C LEU A 118 -1.64 -6.92 -18.14
N THR A 119 -0.91 -6.89 -19.25
CA THR A 119 0.49 -6.47 -19.27
C THR A 119 0.62 -4.98 -18.93
N LEU A 120 -0.27 -4.13 -19.48
CA LEU A 120 -0.34 -2.71 -19.13
C LEU A 120 -0.66 -2.51 -17.65
N LEU A 121 -1.63 -3.26 -17.10
CA LEU A 121 -2.01 -3.19 -15.69
C LEU A 121 -0.89 -3.65 -14.74
N ARG A 122 -0.08 -4.64 -15.13
CA ARG A 122 1.12 -5.02 -14.36
C ARG A 122 2.14 -3.89 -14.32
N LYS A 123 2.34 -3.17 -15.44
CA LYS A 123 3.21 -1.99 -15.47
C LYS A 123 2.69 -0.87 -14.56
N VAL A 124 1.38 -0.65 -14.52
CA VAL A 124 0.75 0.29 -13.58
C VAL A 124 1.10 -0.08 -12.13
N ASN A 125 0.97 -1.35 -11.77
CA ASN A 125 1.30 -1.81 -10.41
C ASN A 125 2.78 -1.57 -10.07
N ILE A 126 3.70 -1.92 -10.97
CA ILE A 126 5.14 -1.70 -10.77
C ILE A 126 5.44 -0.21 -10.59
N LEU A 127 4.95 0.64 -11.50
CA LEU A 127 5.16 2.08 -11.44
C LEU A 127 4.58 2.71 -10.17
N ALA A 128 3.40 2.27 -9.74
CA ALA A 128 2.78 2.74 -8.52
C ALA A 128 3.60 2.39 -7.27
N VAL A 129 4.15 1.17 -7.20
CA VAL A 129 5.05 0.77 -6.11
C VAL A 129 6.35 1.58 -6.13
N GLU A 130 6.96 1.75 -7.30
CA GLU A 130 8.19 2.55 -7.46
C GLU A 130 7.98 4.02 -7.05
N LYS A 131 6.80 4.59 -7.34
CA LYS A 131 6.44 5.93 -6.89
C LYS A 131 6.13 6.02 -5.39
N GLY A 132 5.93 4.91 -4.70
CA GLY A 132 5.75 4.88 -3.24
C GLY A 132 4.34 4.55 -2.75
N ILE A 133 3.49 3.90 -3.57
CA ILE A 133 2.28 3.25 -3.05
C ILE A 133 2.68 1.93 -2.39
N ILE A 134 2.23 1.73 -1.17
CA ILE A 134 2.47 0.53 -0.38
C ILE A 134 1.52 -0.58 -0.85
N PRO A 135 2.03 -1.73 -1.33
CA PRO A 135 1.18 -2.84 -1.73
C PRO A 135 0.34 -3.37 -0.57
N ASP A 136 -0.87 -3.82 -0.88
CA ASP A 136 -1.68 -4.57 0.08
C ASP A 136 -0.95 -5.89 0.45
N PRO A 137 -0.75 -6.19 1.74
CA PRO A 137 0.06 -7.33 2.17
C PRO A 137 -0.56 -8.69 1.84
N LYS A 138 -1.86 -8.77 1.52
CA LYS A 138 -2.54 -10.04 1.18
C LYS A 138 -2.47 -10.33 -0.31
N SER A 139 -2.66 -9.30 -1.13
CA SER A 139 -2.77 -9.41 -2.58
C SER A 139 -1.49 -9.04 -3.33
N SER A 140 -0.56 -8.33 -2.69
CA SER A 140 0.63 -7.73 -3.30
C SER A 140 0.35 -6.69 -4.40
N PHE A 141 -0.90 -6.27 -4.56
CA PHE A 141 -1.30 -5.23 -5.50
C PHE A 141 -1.48 -3.88 -4.81
N VAL A 142 -1.29 -2.80 -5.56
CA VAL A 142 -1.52 -1.43 -5.09
C VAL A 142 -2.99 -1.01 -5.14
N GLY A 143 -3.84 -1.79 -5.81
CA GLY A 143 -5.22 -1.42 -6.08
C GLY A 143 -5.91 -2.38 -7.04
N SER A 144 -7.03 -1.94 -7.62
CA SER A 144 -7.86 -2.79 -8.47
C SER A 144 -8.46 -2.03 -9.66
N ILE A 145 -8.77 -2.80 -10.71
CA ILE A 145 -9.63 -2.39 -11.82
C ILE A 145 -10.92 -3.22 -11.76
N SER A 146 -12.06 -2.62 -12.08
CA SER A 146 -13.31 -3.39 -12.14
C SER A 146 -13.29 -4.36 -13.32
N ALA A 147 -13.84 -5.57 -13.13
CA ALA A 147 -13.96 -6.56 -14.20
C ALA A 147 -14.78 -6.02 -15.39
N VAL A 148 -15.78 -5.18 -15.11
CA VAL A 148 -16.59 -4.49 -16.13
C VAL A 148 -15.71 -3.55 -16.97
N ASN A 149 -14.89 -2.70 -16.34
CA ASN A 149 -13.98 -1.81 -17.08
C ASN A 149 -12.98 -2.60 -17.93
N LEU A 150 -12.46 -3.72 -17.41
CA LEU A 150 -11.54 -4.57 -18.17
C LEU A 150 -12.24 -5.17 -19.41
N TYR A 151 -13.41 -5.78 -19.22
CA TYR A 151 -14.20 -6.39 -20.29
C TYR A 151 -14.60 -5.37 -21.36
N ASP A 152 -15.12 -4.21 -20.94
CA ASP A 152 -15.54 -3.14 -21.85
C ASP A 152 -14.36 -2.59 -22.65
N THR A 153 -13.18 -2.50 -22.04
CA THR A 153 -11.95 -2.08 -22.74
C THR A 153 -11.55 -3.11 -23.80
N VAL A 154 -11.53 -4.40 -23.46
CA VAL A 154 -11.22 -5.47 -24.41
C VAL A 154 -12.21 -5.45 -25.57
N LYS A 155 -13.50 -5.40 -25.27
CA LYS A 155 -14.57 -5.32 -26.27
C LYS A 155 -14.39 -4.14 -27.21
N THR A 156 -14.14 -2.95 -26.67
CA THR A 156 -13.95 -1.72 -27.45
C THR A 156 -12.78 -1.85 -28.43
N VAL A 157 -11.65 -2.40 -27.99
CA VAL A 157 -10.46 -2.60 -28.84
C VAL A 157 -10.73 -3.64 -29.93
N VAL A 158 -11.36 -4.77 -29.59
CA VAL A 158 -11.75 -5.80 -30.57
C VAL A 158 -12.70 -5.22 -31.62
N GLU A 159 -13.77 -4.53 -31.21
CA GLU A 159 -14.78 -3.96 -32.13
C GLU A 159 -14.22 -2.84 -33.01
N SER A 160 -13.16 -2.15 -32.58
CA SER A 160 -12.51 -1.10 -33.38
C SER A 160 -11.83 -1.63 -34.65
N GLY A 161 -11.45 -2.91 -34.69
CA GLY A 161 -10.68 -3.53 -35.77
C GLY A 161 -9.30 -2.89 -36.05
N THR A 162 -8.85 -1.95 -35.21
CA THR A 162 -7.62 -1.17 -35.41
C THR A 162 -6.78 -1.09 -34.14
N THR A 163 -5.57 -0.55 -34.24
CA THR A 163 -4.74 -0.30 -33.04
C THR A 163 -5.30 0.90 -32.30
N MET A 164 -5.56 0.75 -31.00
CA MET A 164 -6.09 1.81 -30.15
C MET A 164 -5.07 2.21 -29.08
N LYS A 165 -4.94 3.50 -28.83
CA LYS A 165 -4.26 3.99 -27.62
C LYS A 165 -5.18 3.78 -26.42
N VAL A 166 -4.71 3.02 -25.44
CA VAL A 166 -5.38 2.80 -24.16
C VAL A 166 -4.61 3.51 -23.06
N SER A 167 -5.24 4.50 -22.43
CA SER A 167 -4.70 5.23 -21.29
C SER A 167 -5.33 4.71 -19.99
N ILE A 168 -4.50 4.48 -18.97
CA ILE A 168 -4.93 4.15 -17.62
C ILE A 168 -4.79 5.40 -16.76
N ILE A 169 -5.89 5.82 -16.15
CA ILE A 169 -5.94 7.05 -15.34
C ILE A 169 -6.40 6.75 -13.92
N SER A 170 -5.94 7.57 -12.97
CA SER A 170 -6.40 7.49 -11.59
C SER A 170 -7.83 8.03 -11.47
N VAL A 171 -8.69 7.32 -10.73
CA VAL A 171 -10.08 7.75 -10.48
C VAL A 171 -10.16 8.80 -9.38
N TYR A 172 -9.20 8.78 -8.43
CA TYR A 172 -9.14 9.69 -7.29
C TYR A 172 -7.70 10.10 -7.00
N ASP A 173 -7.53 11.10 -6.14
CA ASP A 173 -6.24 11.32 -5.47
C ASP A 173 -5.83 10.05 -4.73
N THR A 174 -4.64 9.54 -5.04
CA THR A 174 -4.11 8.30 -4.45
C THR A 174 -2.85 8.61 -3.67
N TRP A 175 -2.87 8.30 -2.39
CA TRP A 175 -1.76 8.48 -1.46
C TRP A 175 -0.89 7.22 -1.35
N SER A 176 0.25 7.32 -0.68
CA SER A 176 1.17 6.20 -0.42
C SER A 176 0.48 5.00 0.25
N THR A 177 -0.61 5.21 0.99
CA THR A 177 -1.40 4.12 1.60
C THR A 177 -2.31 3.37 0.63
N GLY A 178 -2.52 3.89 -0.59
CA GLY A 178 -3.48 3.36 -1.54
C GLY A 178 -4.94 3.36 -1.00
N PRO A 179 -5.82 2.55 -1.59
CA PRO A 179 -5.63 1.79 -2.83
C PRO A 179 -5.67 2.71 -4.07
N LEU A 180 -4.95 2.32 -5.12
CA LEU A 180 -5.00 2.95 -6.44
C LEU A 180 -6.21 2.44 -7.23
N ILE A 181 -7.20 3.30 -7.46
CA ILE A 181 -8.37 2.97 -8.28
C ILE A 181 -8.18 3.54 -9.67
N ILE A 182 -8.29 2.69 -10.69
CA ILE A 182 -8.00 3.07 -12.08
C ILE A 182 -9.18 2.82 -13.02
N LYS A 183 -9.24 3.64 -14.08
CA LYS A 183 -10.17 3.45 -15.21
C LYS A 183 -9.43 3.66 -16.53
N ARG A 184 -10.03 3.16 -17.61
CA ARG A 184 -9.61 3.44 -18.99
C ARG A 184 -10.10 4.82 -19.40
N GLN A 185 -9.26 5.60 -20.07
CA GLN A 185 -9.64 6.83 -20.78
C GLN A 185 -9.67 6.60 -22.29
#